data_AF-A0A916PWS5-F1
#
_entry.id   AF-A0A916PWS5-F1
#
_cell.length_a   1.000
_cell.length_b   1.000
_cell.length_c   1.000
_cell.angle_alpha   90.00
_cell.angle_beta   90.00
_cell.angle_gamma   90.00
#
_symmetry.space_group_name_H-M   'P 1'
#
loop_
_entity.id
_entity.type
_entity.pdbx_description
1 polymer ?
#
loop_
_entity_poly.entity_id
_entity_poly.type
_entity_poly.pdbx_seq_one_letter_code
_entity_poly.pdbx_strand_id
1 'polypeptide(L)'
;MQLKSVVQPFGEVNVYPQNNGDIDIVATILMVPDIEGARVGLALDGSASMKKMYGISGVVSSFFASAAVTHNVVEPVTRVMVKYLANFAATGKVDLINWACGAAGELIEDLGSFSGEEIEQIAIKGPKIPWGTGTKLLPTLRYFINKYKDAPAIGVKQPAAICLIITDGIIEDLEDVKEYCFKYALEIADQTKPFIKLLLIGVGKEIDEKQLEELDNMFEGSFVKDAAGREIDLWDYQVADDIQILEQIFKEFVSAETIVTHYGRILNQSGTVCEEYNFGVPALMRFKLPAGSTAFTLEFSGGNVTQDITEALPPELEAPLITESEQWKDVIDFV
;
A
#
# COMPACT_ATOMS: atom_id res chain seq x y z
N MET A 1 2.84 14.50 1.22
CA MET A 1 1.58 13.85 1.64
C MET A 1 1.06 13.05 0.47
N GLN A 2 0.75 11.79 0.69
CA GLN A 2 0.08 10.95 -0.31
C GLN A 2 -1.42 11.28 -0.34
N LEU A 3 -1.98 11.36 -1.55
CA LEU A 3 -3.42 11.52 -1.73
C LEU A 3 -4.17 10.24 -1.34
N LYS A 4 -5.30 10.40 -0.66
CA LYS A 4 -6.25 9.32 -0.37
C LYS A 4 -7.11 9.00 -1.59
N SER A 5 -7.43 10.02 -2.39
CA SER A 5 -8.28 9.88 -3.56
C SER A 5 -7.50 10.14 -4.85
N VAL A 6 -7.27 9.07 -5.61
CA VAL A 6 -6.58 9.12 -6.90
C VAL A 6 -7.53 8.73 -8.04
N VAL A 7 -7.40 9.41 -9.18
CA VAL A 7 -8.18 9.09 -10.39
C VAL A 7 -7.37 8.19 -11.32
N GLN A 8 -8.03 7.22 -11.97
CA GLN A 8 -7.35 6.39 -12.96
C GLN A 8 -6.88 7.23 -14.16
N PRO A 9 -5.67 6.96 -14.69
CA PRO A 9 -4.84 5.79 -14.44
C PRO A 9 -3.81 5.94 -13.30
N PHE A 10 -3.89 6.99 -12.48
CA PHE A 10 -2.92 7.18 -11.41
C PHE A 10 -3.11 6.12 -10.30
N GLY A 11 -1.99 5.60 -9.79
CA GLY A 11 -1.97 4.64 -8.69
C GLY A 11 -1.64 5.28 -7.35
N GLU A 12 -0.75 6.25 -7.39
CA GLU A 12 -0.29 7.00 -6.24
C GLU A 12 0.05 8.41 -6.68
N VAL A 13 -0.29 9.38 -5.83
CA VAL A 13 0.06 10.79 -6.05
C VAL A 13 0.55 11.34 -4.72
N ASN A 14 1.82 11.72 -4.69
CA ASN A 14 2.42 12.43 -3.57
C ASN A 14 2.56 13.90 -3.90
N VAL A 15 2.13 14.72 -2.96
CA VAL A 15 2.12 16.18 -3.04
C VAL A 15 3.04 16.73 -1.96
N TYR A 16 4.01 17.54 -2.37
CA TYR A 16 4.99 18.18 -1.48
C TYR A 16 4.95 19.70 -1.67
N PRO A 17 4.08 20.41 -0.95
CA PRO A 17 4.06 21.87 -0.95
C PRO A 17 5.41 22.43 -0.48
N GLN A 18 5.95 23.41 -1.22
CA GLN A 18 7.22 24.06 -0.93
C GLN A 18 7.01 25.44 -0.28
N ASN A 19 8.00 25.92 0.45
CA ASN A 19 7.94 27.22 1.14
C ASN A 19 7.79 28.42 0.19
N ASN A 20 8.19 28.29 -1.07
CA ASN A 20 8.04 29.33 -2.09
C ASN A 20 6.66 29.31 -2.78
N GLY A 21 5.77 28.41 -2.35
CA GLY A 21 4.43 28.21 -2.92
C GLY A 21 4.39 27.19 -4.04
N ASP A 22 5.51 26.82 -4.66
CA ASP A 22 5.53 25.75 -5.66
C ASP A 22 5.17 24.41 -5.03
N ILE A 23 4.77 23.45 -5.85
CA ILE A 23 4.35 22.13 -5.39
C ILE A 23 5.12 21.08 -6.18
N ASP A 24 5.91 20.28 -5.48
CA ASP A 24 6.55 19.10 -6.08
C ASP A 24 5.55 17.94 -6.07
N ILE A 25 5.38 17.29 -7.22
CA ILE A 25 4.48 16.15 -7.40
C ILE A 25 5.29 14.93 -7.82
N VAL A 26 4.94 13.79 -7.23
CA VAL A 26 5.37 12.46 -7.67
C VAL A 26 4.11 11.65 -7.92
N ALA A 27 3.89 11.21 -9.17
CA ALA A 27 2.69 10.47 -9.55
C ALA A 27 3.06 9.16 -10.26
N THR A 28 2.39 8.07 -9.93
CA THR A 28 2.55 6.78 -10.62
C THR A 28 1.35 6.45 -11.48
N ILE A 29 1.57 5.74 -12.59
CA ILE A 29 0.52 5.16 -13.44
C ILE A 29 0.40 3.67 -13.09
N LEU A 30 -0.82 3.21 -12.83
CA LEU A 30 -1.11 1.81 -12.54
C LEU A 30 -0.75 0.94 -13.74
N MET A 31 0.09 -0.05 -13.48
CA MET A 31 0.50 -1.04 -14.46
C MET A 31 0.79 -2.36 -13.76
N VAL A 32 0.69 -3.45 -14.52
CA VAL A 32 1.17 -4.75 -14.05
C VAL A 32 2.67 -4.63 -13.82
N PRO A 33 3.17 -4.92 -12.62
CA PRO A 33 4.58 -4.71 -12.30
C PRO A 33 5.45 -5.72 -13.05
N ASP A 34 6.65 -5.30 -13.46
CA ASP A 34 7.64 -6.16 -14.10
C ASP A 34 8.47 -6.87 -13.03
N ILE A 35 7.84 -7.83 -12.35
CA ILE A 35 8.46 -8.64 -11.29
C ILE A 35 8.56 -10.08 -11.79
N GLU A 36 9.78 -10.50 -12.10
CA GLU A 36 10.07 -11.85 -12.54
C GLU A 36 10.75 -12.66 -11.43
N GLY A 37 10.27 -13.89 -11.21
CA GLY A 37 10.99 -14.86 -10.39
C GLY A 37 10.95 -14.62 -8.87
N ALA A 38 10.05 -13.76 -8.38
CA ALA A 38 9.87 -13.58 -6.94
C ALA A 38 9.28 -14.85 -6.30
N ARG A 39 9.58 -15.08 -5.02
CA ARG A 39 8.77 -15.99 -4.19
C ARG A 39 7.52 -15.26 -3.73
N VAL A 40 6.39 -15.95 -3.62
CA VAL A 40 5.14 -15.28 -3.27
C VAL A 40 4.40 -16.02 -2.18
N GLY A 41 4.09 -15.32 -1.10
CA GLY A 41 3.32 -15.81 0.04
C GLY A 41 1.99 -15.08 0.21
N LEU A 42 0.99 -15.78 0.72
CA LEU A 42 -0.27 -15.22 1.17
C LEU A 42 -0.59 -15.79 2.55
N ALA A 43 -0.79 -14.92 3.54
CA ALA A 43 -1.16 -15.28 4.90
C ALA A 43 -2.59 -14.83 5.19
N LEU A 44 -3.41 -15.77 5.67
CA LEU A 44 -4.80 -15.55 6.03
C LEU A 44 -4.95 -15.50 7.55
N ASP A 45 -5.51 -14.42 8.08
CA ASP A 45 -5.67 -14.26 9.52
C ASP A 45 -6.67 -15.28 10.08
N GLY A 46 -6.17 -16.11 10.99
CA GLY A 46 -6.88 -17.19 11.69
C GLY A 46 -7.24 -16.82 13.14
N SER A 47 -7.22 -15.54 13.50
CA SER A 47 -7.67 -15.04 14.79
C SER A 47 -9.19 -15.09 14.95
N ALA A 48 -9.67 -15.15 16.19
CA ALA A 48 -11.09 -15.27 16.47
C ALA A 48 -11.93 -14.08 15.98
N SER A 49 -11.35 -12.87 15.87
CA SER A 49 -12.03 -11.68 15.34
C SER A 49 -12.41 -11.86 13.87
N MET A 50 -11.58 -12.57 13.10
CA MET A 50 -11.82 -12.82 11.68
C MET A 50 -12.91 -13.85 11.39
N LYS A 51 -13.39 -14.64 12.36
CA LYS A 51 -14.39 -15.72 12.15
C LYS A 51 -15.61 -15.27 11.34
N LYS A 52 -16.14 -14.07 11.62
CA LYS A 52 -17.30 -13.53 10.91
C LYS A 52 -17.01 -13.32 9.42
N MET A 53 -15.79 -12.95 9.05
CA MET A 53 -15.37 -12.76 7.65
C MET A 53 -15.28 -14.09 6.88
N TYR A 54 -15.04 -15.21 7.59
CA TYR A 54 -15.13 -16.56 7.02
C TYR A 54 -16.56 -17.12 6.99
N GLY A 55 -17.58 -16.32 7.32
CA GLY A 55 -18.98 -16.77 7.39
C GLY A 55 -19.30 -17.59 8.65
N ILE A 56 -18.46 -17.51 9.69
CA ILE A 56 -18.67 -18.23 10.95
C ILE A 56 -19.36 -17.28 11.93
N SER A 57 -20.68 -17.38 12.04
CA SER A 57 -21.46 -16.69 13.06
C SER A 57 -21.55 -17.53 14.34
N GLY A 58 -21.12 -16.96 15.47
CA GLY A 58 -21.24 -17.58 16.80
C GLY A 58 -22.69 -17.80 17.20
N VAL A 59 -23.00 -19.00 17.72
CA VAL A 59 -24.23 -19.44 18.41
C VAL A 59 -25.46 -18.56 18.14
N VAL A 60 -26.10 -18.76 16.99
CA VAL A 60 -27.53 -18.39 16.85
C VAL A 60 -28.32 -19.56 17.40
N SER A 61 -29.05 -19.35 18.50
CA SER A 61 -30.03 -20.29 18.99
C SER A 61 -30.94 -20.73 17.84
N SER A 62 -31.27 -22.02 17.79
CA SER A 62 -31.96 -22.72 16.69
C SER A 62 -33.36 -22.17 16.30
N PHE A 63 -33.76 -21.01 16.84
CA PHE A 63 -35.00 -20.30 16.59
C PHE A 63 -34.88 -19.09 15.65
N PHE A 64 -33.68 -18.55 15.39
CA PHE A 64 -33.46 -17.37 14.52
C PHE A 64 -32.53 -17.64 13.31
N ALA A 65 -32.30 -18.91 12.96
CA ALA A 65 -31.29 -19.33 11.99
C ALA A 65 -31.54 -18.91 10.52
N SER A 66 -32.67 -18.27 10.18
CA SER A 66 -33.07 -18.02 8.80
C SER A 66 -32.75 -16.61 8.26
N ALA A 67 -32.04 -15.75 8.98
CA ALA A 67 -31.93 -14.33 8.60
C ALA A 67 -30.50 -13.75 8.48
N ALA A 68 -29.42 -14.50 8.71
CA ALA A 68 -28.06 -13.99 8.54
C ALA A 68 -27.16 -15.04 7.88
N VAL A 69 -27.27 -15.18 6.56
CA VAL A 69 -26.21 -15.83 5.78
C VAL A 69 -25.02 -14.87 5.77
N THR A 70 -24.07 -15.08 6.67
CA THR A 70 -22.77 -14.40 6.58
C THR A 70 -21.97 -15.10 5.49
N HIS A 71 -21.80 -14.44 4.34
CA HIS A 71 -20.99 -14.97 3.25
C HIS A 71 -19.51 -14.89 3.63
N ASN A 72 -18.76 -15.94 3.28
CA ASN A 72 -17.30 -15.94 3.42
C ASN A 72 -16.71 -14.96 2.41
N VAL A 73 -16.19 -13.83 2.90
CA VAL A 73 -15.55 -12.80 2.08
C VAL A 73 -14.06 -13.08 1.86
N VAL A 74 -13.44 -13.88 2.73
CA VAL A 74 -12.00 -14.19 2.65
C VAL A 74 -11.70 -15.14 1.49
N GLU A 75 -12.55 -16.14 1.25
CA GLU A 75 -12.37 -17.11 0.17
C GLU A 75 -12.29 -16.49 -1.24
N PRO A 76 -13.25 -15.65 -1.69
CA PRO A 76 -13.16 -15.03 -3.02
C PRO A 76 -11.95 -14.10 -3.15
N VAL A 77 -11.60 -13.33 -2.10
CA VAL A 77 -10.39 -12.49 -2.09
C VAL A 77 -9.15 -13.36 -2.24
N THR A 78 -9.04 -14.45 -1.48
CA THR A 78 -7.91 -15.40 -1.55
C THR A 78 -7.75 -15.96 -2.97
N ARG A 79 -8.83 -16.39 -3.63
CA ARG A 79 -8.78 -16.94 -4.99
C ARG A 79 -8.29 -15.91 -6.01
N VAL A 80 -8.79 -14.68 -5.92
CA VAL A 80 -8.38 -13.57 -6.80
C VAL A 80 -6.90 -13.26 -6.58
N MET A 81 -6.46 -13.13 -5.33
CA MET A 81 -5.06 -12.85 -5.01
C MET A 81 -4.14 -13.97 -5.49
N VAL A 82 -4.44 -15.25 -5.20
CA VAL A 82 -3.59 -16.36 -5.64
C VAL A 82 -3.46 -16.41 -7.17
N LYS A 83 -4.55 -16.21 -7.91
CA LYS A 83 -4.51 -16.17 -9.38
C LYS A 83 -3.64 -15.04 -9.90
N TYR A 84 -3.76 -13.87 -9.31
CA TYR A 84 -3.02 -12.69 -9.74
C TYR A 84 -1.53 -12.82 -9.40
N LEU A 85 -1.23 -13.18 -8.16
CA LEU A 85 0.10 -13.35 -7.61
C LEU A 85 0.91 -14.48 -8.27
N ALA A 86 0.25 -15.54 -8.71
CA ALA A 86 0.89 -16.65 -9.41
C ALA A 86 1.64 -16.20 -10.67
N ASN A 87 1.26 -15.06 -11.29
CA ASN A 87 1.96 -14.53 -12.47
C ASN A 87 3.36 -14.00 -12.16
N PHE A 88 3.63 -13.60 -10.91
CA PHE A 88 4.93 -13.08 -10.47
C PHE A 88 5.79 -14.15 -9.78
N ALA A 89 5.15 -15.24 -9.35
CA ALA A 89 5.80 -16.31 -8.63
C ALA A 89 6.73 -17.14 -9.54
N ALA A 90 7.99 -17.33 -9.13
CA ALA A 90 8.98 -18.14 -9.85
C ALA A 90 8.49 -19.56 -10.21
N THR A 91 7.56 -20.10 -9.43
CA THR A 91 7.01 -21.45 -9.61
C THR A 91 5.60 -21.45 -10.19
N GLY A 92 5.02 -20.29 -10.49
CA GLY A 92 3.60 -20.16 -10.83
C GLY A 92 2.66 -20.53 -9.67
N LYS A 93 3.17 -20.52 -8.43
CA LYS A 93 2.44 -20.93 -7.23
C LYS A 93 2.68 -19.98 -6.07
N VAL A 94 1.67 -19.80 -5.23
CA VAL A 94 1.70 -18.96 -4.04
C VAL A 94 1.66 -19.84 -2.80
N ASP A 95 2.60 -19.66 -1.89
CA ASP A 95 2.60 -20.32 -0.58
C ASP A 95 1.50 -19.72 0.31
N LEU A 96 0.60 -20.55 0.80
CA LEU A 96 -0.56 -20.13 1.57
C LEU A 96 -0.45 -20.64 3.01
N ILE A 97 -0.70 -19.76 3.98
CA ILE A 97 -0.75 -20.11 5.41
C ILE A 97 -1.97 -19.50 6.09
N ASN A 98 -2.45 -20.11 7.17
CA ASN A 98 -3.18 -19.36 8.20
C ASN A 98 -2.20 -18.89 9.27
N TRP A 99 -2.31 -17.64 9.70
CA TRP A 99 -1.54 -17.09 10.81
C TRP A 99 -2.45 -16.70 11.97
N ALA A 100 -1.88 -16.15 13.05
CA ALA A 100 -2.64 -15.79 14.24
C ALA A 100 -3.48 -16.96 14.80
N CYS A 101 -2.96 -18.19 14.77
CA CYS A 101 -3.68 -19.36 15.27
C CYS A 101 -3.23 -19.72 16.70
N GLY A 102 -4.01 -20.53 17.42
CA GLY A 102 -3.64 -21.02 18.75
C GLY A 102 -3.96 -20.09 19.92
N ALA A 103 -3.62 -20.54 21.14
CA ALA A 103 -4.10 -19.92 22.38
C ALA A 103 -3.54 -18.51 22.66
N ALA A 104 -2.50 -18.06 21.95
CA ALA A 104 -2.02 -16.68 22.01
C ALA A 104 -1.81 -16.06 20.61
N GLY A 105 -2.33 -16.69 19.54
CA GLY A 105 -2.15 -16.21 18.17
C GLY A 105 -0.75 -16.46 17.58
N GLU A 106 0.04 -17.33 18.18
CA GLU A 106 1.45 -17.53 17.84
C GLU A 106 1.68 -18.63 16.78
N LEU A 107 0.65 -19.43 16.48
CA LEU A 107 0.77 -20.59 15.60
C LEU A 107 0.48 -20.23 14.15
N ILE A 108 1.11 -21.00 13.26
CA ILE A 108 0.92 -20.95 11.82
C ILE A 108 0.45 -22.32 11.35
N GLU A 109 -0.56 -22.34 10.48
CA GLU A 109 -0.95 -23.52 9.72
C GLU A 109 -0.48 -23.37 8.28
N ASP A 110 0.49 -24.18 7.87
CA ASP A 110 0.95 -24.23 6.48
C ASP A 110 -0.07 -25.01 5.64
N LEU A 111 -0.66 -24.35 4.63
CA LEU A 111 -1.64 -24.96 3.74
C LEU A 111 -1.01 -25.53 2.46
N GLY A 112 0.26 -25.22 2.19
CA GLY A 112 0.96 -25.59 0.96
C GLY A 112 0.99 -24.47 -0.07
N SER A 113 1.35 -24.81 -1.31
CA SER A 113 1.51 -23.84 -2.40
C SER A 113 0.56 -24.13 -3.55
N PHE A 114 -0.10 -23.10 -4.07
CA PHE A 114 -1.19 -23.23 -5.03
C PHE A 114 -1.01 -22.36 -6.27
N SER A 115 -1.28 -22.92 -7.44
CA SER A 115 -1.52 -22.14 -8.65
C SER A 115 -2.92 -21.51 -8.66
N GLY A 116 -3.17 -20.62 -9.61
CA GLY A 116 -4.49 -20.04 -9.85
C GLY A 116 -5.59 -21.06 -10.21
N GLU A 117 -5.22 -22.25 -10.70
CA GLU A 117 -6.16 -23.35 -10.96
C GLU A 117 -6.38 -24.24 -9.74
N GLU A 118 -5.30 -24.55 -9.01
CA GLU A 118 -5.37 -25.42 -7.83
C GLU A 118 -6.17 -24.80 -6.70
N ILE A 119 -6.07 -23.47 -6.52
CA ILE A 119 -6.81 -22.74 -5.49
C ILE A 119 -8.33 -22.85 -5.69
N GLU A 120 -8.80 -23.10 -6.91
CA GLU A 120 -10.24 -23.23 -7.18
C GLU A 120 -10.85 -24.49 -6.55
N GLN A 121 -10.02 -25.50 -6.29
CA GLN A 121 -10.46 -26.80 -5.79
C GLN A 121 -10.46 -26.87 -4.25
N ILE A 122 -9.98 -25.84 -3.56
CA ILE A 122 -9.82 -25.85 -2.11
C ILE A 122 -10.82 -24.90 -1.47
N ALA A 123 -11.50 -25.39 -0.44
CA ALA A 123 -12.38 -24.56 0.37
C ALA A 123 -11.56 -23.79 1.42
N ILE A 124 -11.70 -22.46 1.45
CA ILE A 124 -10.99 -21.59 2.39
C ILE A 124 -11.92 -21.25 3.55
N LYS A 125 -11.91 -22.07 4.61
CA LYS A 125 -12.85 -21.96 5.75
C LYS A 125 -12.21 -21.46 7.05
N GLY A 126 -11.02 -20.88 6.95
CA GLY A 126 -10.16 -20.56 8.09
C GLY A 126 -9.33 -21.76 8.56
N PRO A 127 -8.65 -21.64 9.72
CA PRO A 127 -7.73 -22.66 10.20
C PRO A 127 -8.40 -23.98 10.62
N LYS A 128 -7.70 -25.10 10.36
CA LYS A 128 -8.07 -26.43 10.88
C LYS A 128 -7.51 -26.66 12.28
N ILE A 129 -6.46 -25.93 12.64
CA ILE A 129 -5.99 -25.82 14.02
C ILE A 129 -6.87 -24.80 14.78
N PRO A 130 -6.80 -24.75 16.12
CA PRO A 130 -7.59 -23.79 16.89
C PRO A 130 -7.35 -22.35 16.42
N TRP A 131 -8.45 -21.60 16.28
CA TRP A 131 -8.42 -20.17 16.02
C TRP A 131 -7.65 -19.41 17.10
N GLY A 132 -6.98 -18.33 16.70
CA GLY A 132 -6.27 -17.43 17.61
C GLY A 132 -7.19 -16.82 18.65
N THR A 133 -6.76 -16.80 19.91
CA THR A 133 -7.33 -15.89 20.92
C THR A 133 -6.56 -14.59 21.08
N GLY A 134 -5.41 -14.46 20.40
CA GLY A 134 -4.73 -13.19 20.15
C GLY A 134 -4.34 -13.10 18.67
N THR A 135 -3.87 -11.93 18.26
CA THR A 135 -3.43 -11.66 16.88
C THR A 135 -1.97 -11.23 16.87
N LYS A 136 -1.04 -12.16 16.62
CA LYS A 136 0.40 -11.95 16.67
C LYS A 136 1.02 -12.08 15.29
N LEU A 137 1.58 -11.00 14.76
CA LEU A 137 2.08 -10.92 13.39
C LEU A 137 3.56 -11.30 13.29
N LEU A 138 4.35 -11.11 14.35
CA LEU A 138 5.77 -11.43 14.35
C LEU A 138 6.08 -12.88 13.93
N PRO A 139 5.33 -13.92 14.34
CA PRO A 139 5.53 -15.28 13.87
C PRO A 139 5.44 -15.40 12.33
N THR A 140 4.47 -14.73 11.72
CA THR A 140 4.25 -14.71 10.26
C THR A 140 5.44 -14.14 9.52
N LEU A 141 6.00 -13.03 10.02
CA LEU A 141 7.19 -12.41 9.44
C LEU A 141 8.39 -13.34 9.49
N ARG A 142 8.63 -13.95 10.64
CA ARG A 142 9.72 -14.91 10.83
C ARG A 142 9.54 -16.12 9.91
N TYR A 143 8.31 -16.59 9.71
CA TYR A 143 8.03 -17.70 8.81
C TYR A 143 8.44 -17.38 7.37
N PHE A 144 7.92 -16.30 6.78
CA PHE A 144 8.23 -15.97 5.39
C PHE A 144 9.70 -15.57 5.18
N ILE A 145 10.26 -14.76 6.07
CA ILE A 145 11.67 -14.34 5.98
C ILE A 145 12.60 -15.55 6.08
N ASN A 146 12.31 -16.52 6.95
CA ASN A 146 13.10 -17.74 7.02
C ASN A 146 12.86 -18.67 5.81
N LYS A 147 11.62 -18.79 5.32
CA LYS A 147 11.27 -19.62 4.15
C LYS A 147 11.94 -19.11 2.87
N TYR A 148 12.04 -17.80 2.71
CA TYR A 148 12.57 -17.16 1.49
C TYR A 148 13.99 -16.58 1.65
N LYS A 149 14.70 -16.94 2.73
CA LYS A 149 16.06 -16.43 3.00
C LYS A 149 17.07 -16.69 1.88
N ASP A 150 16.84 -17.73 1.07
CA ASP A 150 17.73 -18.16 -0.03
C ASP A 150 17.19 -17.72 -1.41
N ALA A 151 16.13 -16.90 -1.46
CA ALA A 151 15.59 -16.38 -2.71
C ALA A 151 16.57 -15.38 -3.35
N PRO A 152 16.74 -15.40 -4.69
CA PRO A 152 17.63 -14.48 -5.37
C PRO A 152 17.10 -13.05 -5.24
N ALA A 153 17.91 -12.14 -4.68
CA ALA A 153 17.58 -10.73 -4.56
C ALA A 153 18.31 -9.91 -5.63
N ILE A 154 17.58 -9.05 -6.34
CA ILE A 154 18.15 -8.11 -7.32
C ILE A 154 18.07 -6.65 -6.83
N GLY A 155 17.42 -6.42 -5.68
CA GLY A 155 17.38 -5.13 -4.95
C GLY A 155 15.96 -4.74 -4.56
N VAL A 156 15.77 -3.54 -4.00
CA VAL A 156 14.44 -3.12 -3.49
C VAL A 156 13.35 -3.02 -4.56
N LYS A 157 13.71 -2.70 -5.82
CA LYS A 157 12.75 -2.67 -6.95
C LYS A 157 12.42 -4.05 -7.53
N GLN A 158 13.20 -5.07 -7.21
CA GLN A 158 13.00 -6.45 -7.65
C GLN A 158 13.12 -7.35 -6.42
N PRO A 159 12.07 -7.38 -5.59
CA PRO A 159 12.11 -8.09 -4.33
C PRO A 159 12.33 -9.59 -4.56
N ALA A 160 13.07 -10.22 -3.67
CA ALA A 160 13.24 -11.67 -3.72
C ALA A 160 11.93 -12.39 -3.38
N ALA A 161 11.08 -11.76 -2.57
CA ALA A 161 9.74 -12.24 -2.29
C ALA A 161 8.73 -11.12 -2.03
N ILE A 162 7.47 -11.44 -2.30
CA ILE A 162 6.30 -10.61 -1.99
C ILE A 162 5.38 -11.42 -1.09
N CYS A 163 4.98 -10.88 0.06
CA CYS A 163 4.08 -11.55 0.99
C CYS A 163 2.87 -10.68 1.29
N LEU A 164 1.68 -11.16 0.93
CA LEU A 164 0.42 -10.51 1.29
C LEU A 164 -0.12 -11.10 2.58
N ILE A 165 -0.67 -10.25 3.45
CA ILE A 165 -1.24 -10.63 4.75
C ILE A 165 -2.66 -10.05 4.80
N ILE A 166 -3.66 -10.92 4.82
CA ILE A 166 -5.07 -10.54 4.97
C ILE A 166 -5.40 -10.50 6.46
N THR A 167 -6.00 -9.40 6.93
CA THR A 167 -6.32 -9.19 8.36
C THR A 167 -7.45 -8.17 8.54
N ASP A 168 -8.01 -8.09 9.74
CA ASP A 168 -8.85 -6.96 10.19
C ASP A 168 -8.01 -5.83 10.85
N GLY A 169 -6.69 -5.96 10.86
CA GLY A 169 -5.76 -4.89 11.29
C GLY A 169 -5.44 -4.89 12.77
N ILE A 170 -6.04 -5.77 13.58
CA ILE A 170 -5.69 -5.89 14.99
C ILE A 170 -4.35 -6.62 15.12
N ILE A 171 -3.29 -5.94 15.58
CA ILE A 171 -1.96 -6.53 15.77
C ILE A 171 -1.50 -6.27 17.22
N GLU A 172 -1.48 -7.32 18.03
CA GLU A 172 -1.19 -7.19 19.47
C GLU A 172 0.31 -7.16 19.81
N ASP A 173 1.19 -7.48 18.86
CA ASP A 173 2.65 -7.46 18.99
C ASP A 173 3.30 -6.43 18.07
N LEU A 174 2.59 -5.33 17.80
CA LEU A 174 3.00 -4.29 16.85
C LEU A 174 4.40 -3.73 17.13
N GLU A 175 4.74 -3.48 18.40
CA GLU A 175 6.07 -2.98 18.76
C GLU A 175 7.18 -4.01 18.50
N ASP A 176 6.94 -5.28 18.84
CA ASP A 176 7.90 -6.36 18.57
C ASP A 176 8.08 -6.58 17.04
N VAL A 177 7.00 -6.40 16.27
CA VAL A 177 7.02 -6.41 14.80
C VAL A 177 7.89 -5.28 14.28
N LYS A 178 7.70 -4.05 14.77
CA LYS A 178 8.47 -2.87 14.34
C LYS A 178 9.96 -3.03 14.64
N GLU A 179 10.30 -3.47 15.87
CA GLU A 179 11.69 -3.74 16.25
C GLU A 179 12.34 -4.80 15.34
N TYR A 180 11.62 -5.87 15.05
CA TYR A 180 12.09 -6.93 14.18
C TYR A 180 12.28 -6.45 12.73
N CYS A 181 11.35 -5.65 12.21
CA CYS A 181 11.41 -5.07 10.87
C CYS A 181 12.62 -4.13 10.71
N PHE A 182 12.90 -3.28 11.70
CA PHE A 182 14.08 -2.43 11.69
C PHE A 182 15.37 -3.23 11.65
N LYS A 183 15.47 -4.28 12.48
CA LYS A 183 16.63 -5.18 12.44
C LYS A 183 16.78 -5.85 11.07
N TYR A 184 15.68 -6.31 10.50
CA TYR A 184 15.69 -6.96 9.19
C TYR A 184 16.09 -6.00 8.07
N ALA A 185 15.64 -4.74 8.12
CA ALA A 185 16.05 -3.70 7.18
C ALA A 185 17.57 -3.43 7.22
N LEU A 186 18.19 -3.45 8.41
CA LEU A 186 19.65 -3.38 8.54
C LEU A 186 20.34 -4.60 7.93
N GLU A 187 19.80 -5.82 8.13
CA GLU A 187 20.34 -7.04 7.53
C GLU A 187 20.24 -7.03 5.99
N ILE A 188 19.19 -6.40 5.43
CA ILE A 188 19.04 -6.14 4.00
C ILE A 188 20.07 -5.11 3.51
N ALA A 189 20.25 -4.00 4.23
CA ALA A 189 21.23 -2.97 3.90
C ALA A 189 22.66 -3.54 3.82
N ASP A 190 23.00 -4.44 4.75
CA ASP A 190 24.28 -5.15 4.80
C ASP A 190 24.35 -6.35 3.83
N GLN A 191 23.32 -6.57 3.01
CA GLN A 191 23.23 -7.65 2.01
C GLN A 191 23.31 -9.07 2.60
N THR A 192 23.05 -9.22 3.90
CA THR A 192 23.04 -10.53 4.58
C THR A 192 21.69 -11.24 4.47
N LYS A 193 20.64 -10.49 4.13
CA LYS A 193 19.29 -10.98 3.87
C LYS A 193 18.73 -10.40 2.58
N PRO A 194 17.88 -11.16 1.86
CA PRO A 194 17.19 -10.63 0.70
C PRO A 194 16.11 -9.63 1.11
N PHE A 195 15.81 -8.66 0.23
CA PHE A 195 14.66 -7.78 0.41
C PHE A 195 13.36 -8.54 0.12
N ILE A 196 12.40 -8.41 1.03
CA ILE A 196 11.05 -8.98 0.93
C ILE A 196 10.07 -7.83 1.15
N LYS A 197 9.17 -7.60 0.18
CA LYS A 197 8.07 -6.64 0.36
C LYS A 197 6.89 -7.36 1.03
N LEU A 198 6.30 -6.70 2.01
CA LEU A 198 5.18 -7.16 2.81
C LEU A 198 4.00 -6.22 2.55
N LEU A 199 2.81 -6.79 2.32
CA LEU A 199 1.61 -6.02 2.01
C LEU A 199 0.48 -6.45 2.94
N LEU A 200 -0.16 -5.49 3.60
CA LEU A 200 -1.32 -5.71 4.45
C LEU A 200 -2.60 -5.43 3.66
N ILE A 201 -3.55 -6.37 3.67
CA ILE A 201 -4.86 -6.20 3.06
C ILE A 201 -5.91 -6.23 4.18
N GLY A 202 -6.43 -5.05 4.52
CA GLY A 202 -7.51 -4.88 5.48
C GLY A 202 -8.83 -5.40 4.92
N VAL A 203 -9.51 -6.31 5.64
CA VAL A 203 -10.81 -6.87 5.25
C VAL A 203 -11.82 -6.75 6.38
N GLY A 204 -12.99 -6.20 6.07
CA GLY A 204 -14.10 -6.09 7.00
C GLY A 204 -14.51 -4.64 7.27
N LYS A 205 -15.49 -4.44 8.14
CA LYS A 205 -16.05 -3.11 8.45
C LYS A 205 -15.42 -2.43 9.67
N GLU A 206 -14.65 -3.18 10.45
CA GLU A 206 -14.07 -2.75 11.72
C GLU A 206 -12.55 -2.88 11.64
N ILE A 207 -11.97 -2.46 10.51
CA ILE A 207 -10.53 -2.55 10.29
C ILE A 207 -9.83 -1.53 11.20
N ASP A 208 -8.82 -1.97 11.95
CA ASP A 208 -7.91 -1.03 12.65
C ASP A 208 -6.88 -0.47 11.66
N GLU A 209 -7.35 0.37 10.73
CA GLU A 209 -6.52 0.97 9.68
C GLU A 209 -5.34 1.75 10.24
N LYS A 210 -5.46 2.29 11.45
CA LYS A 210 -4.38 3.03 12.10
C LYS A 210 -3.13 2.16 12.31
N GLN A 211 -3.30 0.89 12.67
CA GLN A 211 -2.15 -0.02 12.84
C GLN A 211 -1.53 -0.41 11.50
N LEU A 212 -2.36 -0.54 10.46
CA LEU A 212 -1.88 -0.79 9.10
C LEU A 212 -1.05 0.39 8.59
N GLU A 213 -1.58 1.61 8.74
CA GLU A 213 -0.92 2.87 8.40
C GLU A 213 0.35 3.10 9.24
N GLU A 214 0.38 2.66 10.50
CA GLU A 214 1.56 2.76 11.34
C GLU A 214 2.70 1.85 10.87
N LEU A 215 2.40 0.65 10.35
CA LEU A 215 3.41 -0.24 9.76
C LEU A 215 3.90 0.27 8.41
N ASP A 216 2.99 0.74 7.57
CA ASP A 216 3.29 1.34 6.27
C ASP A 216 4.28 2.51 6.41
N ASN A 217 3.95 3.45 7.30
CA ASN A 217 4.77 4.66 7.48
C ASN A 217 6.03 4.45 8.33
N MET A 218 6.29 3.25 8.86
CA MET A 218 7.35 3.07 9.87
C MET A 218 8.77 3.37 9.35
N PHE A 219 8.97 3.33 8.03
CA PHE A 219 10.25 3.62 7.37
C PHE A 219 10.34 5.04 6.81
N GLU A 220 9.28 5.85 6.89
CA GLU A 220 9.32 7.23 6.41
C GLU A 220 10.43 8.04 7.09
N GLY A 221 11.31 8.64 6.29
CA GLY A 221 12.45 9.41 6.80
C GLY A 221 13.56 8.57 7.45
N SER A 222 13.49 7.24 7.35
CA SER A 222 14.54 6.34 7.82
C SER A 222 15.86 6.56 7.08
N PHE A 223 16.98 6.42 7.79
CA PHE A 223 18.32 6.47 7.21
C PHE A 223 18.76 5.15 6.58
N VAL A 224 17.96 4.09 6.70
CA VAL A 224 18.30 2.75 6.24
C VAL A 224 18.09 2.65 4.73
N LYS A 225 19.20 2.42 4.01
CA LYS A 225 19.24 2.35 2.55
C LYS A 225 19.93 1.06 2.11
N ASP A 226 19.53 0.56 0.95
CA ASP A 226 20.21 -0.58 0.34
C ASP A 226 21.59 -0.19 -0.21
N ALA A 227 22.35 -1.18 -0.70
CA ALA A 227 23.69 -0.95 -1.24
C ALA A 227 23.76 0.01 -2.45
N ALA A 228 22.62 0.29 -3.10
CA ALA A 228 22.51 1.25 -4.19
C ALA A 228 22.01 2.64 -3.72
N GLY A 229 21.86 2.85 -2.40
CA GLY A 229 21.40 4.10 -1.80
C GLY A 229 19.89 4.32 -1.91
N ARG A 230 19.10 3.27 -2.20
CA ARG A 230 17.64 3.32 -2.25
C ARG A 230 17.06 3.09 -0.87
N GLU A 231 16.01 3.80 -0.51
CA GLU A 231 15.32 3.61 0.78
C GLU A 231 14.77 2.19 0.87
N ILE A 232 14.94 1.58 2.05
CA ILE A 232 14.36 0.28 2.34
C ILE A 232 13.05 0.54 3.05
N ASP A 233 11.97 0.20 2.36
CA ASP A 233 10.64 0.19 2.92
C ASP A 233 10.00 -1.19 2.69
N LEU A 234 9.61 -1.83 3.79
CA LEU A 234 9.10 -3.19 3.80
C LEU A 234 7.60 -3.26 3.57
N TRP A 235 6.84 -2.22 3.89
CA TRP A 235 5.39 -2.32 4.07
C TRP A 235 4.64 -1.47 3.05
N ASP A 236 3.49 -1.97 2.59
CA ASP A 236 2.42 -1.19 1.99
C ASP A 236 1.11 -1.74 2.57
N TYR A 237 0.04 -0.96 2.56
CA TYR A 237 -1.27 -1.47 2.91
C TYR A 237 -2.35 -1.02 1.93
N GLN A 238 -3.39 -1.83 1.86
CA GLN A 238 -4.61 -1.53 1.12
C GLN A 238 -5.83 -2.02 1.91
N VAL A 239 -6.96 -1.31 1.76
CA VAL A 239 -8.26 -1.77 2.23
C VAL A 239 -8.98 -2.47 1.09
N ALA A 240 -9.44 -3.70 1.31
CA ALA A 240 -10.02 -4.53 0.25
C ALA A 240 -11.24 -3.90 -0.44
N ASP A 241 -12.06 -3.14 0.30
CA ASP A 241 -13.24 -2.45 -0.24
C ASP A 241 -12.87 -1.24 -1.12
N ASP A 242 -11.66 -0.70 -0.99
CA ASP A 242 -11.17 0.44 -1.77
C ASP A 242 -10.41 0.01 -3.04
N ILE A 243 -10.01 -1.26 -3.12
CA ILE A 243 -9.32 -1.80 -4.30
C ILE A 243 -10.31 -1.91 -5.47
N GLN A 244 -10.13 -1.02 -6.45
CA GLN A 244 -10.91 -1.03 -7.69
C GLN A 244 -10.28 -1.92 -8.76
N ILE A 245 -8.95 -1.94 -8.83
CA ILE A 245 -8.15 -2.77 -9.74
C ILE A 245 -6.93 -3.35 -9.00
N LEU A 246 -6.54 -4.59 -9.28
CA LEU A 246 -5.52 -5.32 -8.51
C LEU A 246 -4.12 -4.71 -8.64
N GLU A 247 -3.86 -3.99 -9.72
CA GLU A 247 -2.63 -3.25 -9.95
C GLU A 247 -2.37 -2.21 -8.84
N GLN A 248 -3.41 -1.74 -8.13
CA GLN A 248 -3.26 -0.82 -6.99
C GLN A 248 -2.47 -1.43 -5.84
N ILE A 249 -2.48 -2.76 -5.70
CA ILE A 249 -1.68 -3.48 -4.69
C ILE A 249 -0.19 -3.37 -5.00
N PHE A 250 0.17 -3.07 -6.25
CA PHE A 250 1.55 -3.05 -6.73
C PHE A 250 2.01 -1.65 -7.18
N LYS A 251 1.31 -0.60 -6.77
CA LYS A 251 1.56 0.80 -7.17
C LYS A 251 3.03 1.25 -6.94
N GLU A 252 3.70 0.68 -5.95
CA GLU A 252 5.09 1.02 -5.61
C GLU A 252 6.15 0.35 -6.49
N PHE A 253 5.80 -0.74 -7.18
CA PHE A 253 6.73 -1.48 -8.03
C PHE A 253 6.91 -0.83 -9.41
N VAL A 254 6.36 0.37 -9.60
CA VAL A 254 6.40 1.11 -10.85
C VAL A 254 7.78 1.76 -11.05
N SER A 255 8.39 1.51 -12.22
CA SER A 255 9.69 2.10 -12.58
C SER A 255 9.54 3.41 -13.35
N ALA A 256 10.45 4.36 -13.11
CA ALA A 256 10.61 5.55 -13.95
C ALA A 256 11.10 5.22 -15.37
N GLU A 257 11.64 4.01 -15.57
CA GLU A 257 12.15 3.56 -16.87
C GLU A 257 11.05 2.96 -17.75
N THR A 258 9.90 2.60 -17.17
CA THR A 258 8.78 2.09 -17.95
C THR A 258 8.06 3.25 -18.63
N ILE A 259 8.06 3.26 -19.97
CA ILE A 259 7.31 4.22 -20.77
C ILE A 259 5.90 3.68 -21.03
N VAL A 260 4.87 4.43 -20.63
CA VAL A 260 3.45 4.01 -20.76
C VAL A 260 2.77 4.56 -22.00
N THR A 261 3.25 5.68 -22.52
CA THR A 261 2.79 6.26 -23.79
C THR A 261 3.91 7.07 -24.43
N HIS A 262 3.87 7.23 -25.75
CA HIS A 262 4.95 7.82 -26.55
C HIS A 262 5.07 9.35 -26.40
N TYR A 263 4.00 10.01 -25.96
CA TYR A 263 3.98 11.45 -25.73
C TYR A 263 2.93 11.80 -24.68
N GLY A 264 3.26 12.80 -23.87
CA GLY A 264 2.29 13.46 -23.00
C GLY A 264 2.85 14.71 -22.36
N ARG A 265 2.00 15.47 -21.70
CA ARG A 265 2.39 16.67 -20.96
C ARG A 265 1.51 16.86 -19.73
N ILE A 266 2.07 17.51 -18.73
CA ILE A 266 1.35 17.93 -17.53
C ILE A 266 0.91 19.37 -17.71
N LEU A 267 -0.37 19.62 -17.45
CA LEU A 267 -0.96 20.95 -17.41
C LEU A 267 -1.44 21.24 -15.98
N ASN A 268 -1.36 22.48 -15.51
CA ASN A 268 -2.11 22.87 -14.31
C ASN A 268 -3.59 23.17 -14.64
N GLN A 269 -4.39 23.53 -13.63
CA GLN A 269 -5.81 23.85 -13.79
C GLN A 269 -6.11 25.02 -14.75
N SER A 270 -5.13 25.90 -14.97
CA SER A 270 -5.23 27.04 -15.90
C SER A 270 -4.82 26.68 -17.33
N GLY A 271 -4.43 25.42 -17.58
CA GLY A 271 -3.94 24.96 -18.88
C GLY A 271 -2.48 25.33 -19.18
N THR A 272 -1.73 25.80 -18.18
CA THR A 272 -0.29 26.06 -18.33
C THR A 272 0.47 24.75 -18.36
N VAL A 273 1.36 24.57 -19.33
CA VAL A 273 2.25 23.41 -19.42
C VAL A 273 3.30 23.47 -18.31
N CYS A 274 3.31 22.44 -17.47
CA CYS A 274 4.22 22.29 -16.33
C CYS A 274 5.36 21.31 -16.62
N GLU A 275 5.13 20.30 -17.46
CA GLU A 275 6.13 19.32 -17.86
C GLU A 275 5.78 18.73 -19.24
N GLU A 276 6.77 18.47 -20.09
CA GLU A 276 6.57 17.83 -21.40
C GLU A 276 7.42 16.56 -21.55
N TYR A 277 6.76 15.45 -21.84
CA TYR A 277 7.40 14.15 -22.04
C TYR A 277 7.55 13.84 -23.53
N ASN A 278 8.58 14.44 -24.14
CA ASN A 278 8.85 14.30 -25.59
C ASN A 278 9.42 12.93 -26.01
N PHE A 279 9.89 12.13 -25.05
CA PHE A 279 10.47 10.80 -25.29
C PHE A 279 9.64 9.68 -24.65
N GLY A 280 8.37 9.98 -24.39
CA GLY A 280 7.45 9.09 -23.71
C GLY A 280 7.24 9.44 -22.25
N VAL A 281 6.01 9.22 -21.78
CA VAL A 281 5.59 9.44 -20.40
C VAL A 281 6.06 8.26 -19.56
N PRO A 282 6.90 8.47 -18.54
CA PRO A 282 7.30 7.41 -17.63
C PRO A 282 6.13 7.03 -16.72
N ALA A 283 6.10 5.78 -16.29
CA ALA A 283 5.09 5.30 -15.35
C ALA A 283 5.24 5.96 -13.97
N LEU A 284 6.46 6.34 -13.57
CA LEU A 284 6.72 7.22 -12.43
C LEU A 284 7.11 8.62 -12.93
N MET A 285 6.21 9.58 -12.72
CA MET A 285 6.38 10.98 -13.10
C MET A 285 6.81 11.83 -11.91
N ARG A 286 7.71 12.77 -12.16
CA ARG A 286 8.13 13.79 -11.19
C ARG A 286 8.10 15.14 -11.89
N PHE A 287 7.30 16.06 -11.38
CA PHE A 287 7.11 17.38 -11.99
C PHE A 287 6.78 18.42 -10.92
N LYS A 288 6.85 19.70 -11.30
CA LYS A 288 6.52 20.82 -10.43
C LYS A 288 5.26 21.52 -10.93
N LEU A 289 4.38 21.87 -10.01
CA LEU A 289 3.26 22.76 -10.29
C LEU A 289 3.56 24.15 -9.71
N PRO A 290 3.16 25.22 -10.41
CA PRO A 290 3.34 26.58 -9.89
C PRO A 290 2.44 26.83 -8.68
N ALA A 291 2.82 27.82 -7.87
CA ALA A 291 2.03 28.26 -6.74
C ALA A 291 0.55 28.54 -7.08
N GLY A 292 -0.34 28.11 -6.17
CA GLY A 292 -1.80 28.21 -6.35
C GLY A 292 -2.40 27.16 -7.28
N SER A 293 -1.65 26.13 -7.68
CA SER A 293 -2.21 25.01 -8.42
C SER A 293 -3.07 24.13 -7.51
N THR A 294 -4.29 23.81 -7.95
CA THR A 294 -5.24 22.96 -7.21
C THR A 294 -5.45 21.59 -7.86
N ALA A 295 -4.99 21.43 -9.10
CA ALA A 295 -5.09 20.19 -9.86
C ALA A 295 -4.00 20.15 -10.93
N PHE A 296 -3.73 18.95 -11.45
CA PHE A 296 -2.95 18.78 -12.68
C PHE A 296 -3.68 17.86 -13.65
N THR A 297 -3.39 18.01 -14.95
CA THR A 297 -3.93 17.18 -16.02
C THR A 297 -2.78 16.53 -16.78
N LEU A 298 -2.78 15.20 -16.87
CA LEU A 298 -1.97 14.48 -17.82
C LEU A 298 -2.73 14.43 -19.15
N GLU A 299 -2.19 15.10 -20.18
CA GLU A 299 -2.70 15.02 -21.55
C GLU A 299 -1.78 14.13 -22.39
N PHE A 300 -2.36 13.21 -23.16
CA PHE A 300 -1.64 12.24 -23.98
C PHE A 300 -2.46 11.89 -25.24
N SER A 301 -1.87 11.13 -26.17
CA SER A 301 -2.52 10.81 -27.45
C SER A 301 -3.87 10.08 -27.34
N GLY A 302 -4.13 9.42 -26.20
CA GLY A 302 -5.36 8.68 -25.92
C GLY A 302 -6.44 9.49 -25.18
N GLY A 303 -6.15 10.72 -24.75
CA GLY A 303 -7.08 11.55 -23.99
C GLY A 303 -6.38 12.39 -22.93
N ASN A 304 -7.13 12.78 -21.90
CA ASN A 304 -6.59 13.47 -20.75
C ASN A 304 -7.24 12.97 -19.46
N VAL A 305 -6.52 13.12 -18.36
CA VAL A 305 -6.98 12.79 -17.02
C VAL A 305 -6.53 13.88 -16.06
N THR A 306 -7.47 14.39 -15.25
CA THR A 306 -7.23 15.46 -14.28
C THR A 306 -7.30 14.92 -12.86
N GLN A 307 -6.23 15.12 -12.08
CA GLN A 307 -6.15 14.82 -10.66
C GLN A 307 -6.29 16.10 -9.84
N ASP A 308 -7.25 16.11 -8.93
CA ASP A 308 -7.37 17.14 -7.89
C ASP A 308 -6.33 16.89 -6.79
N ILE A 309 -5.67 17.94 -6.30
CA ILE A 309 -4.64 17.83 -5.25
C ILE A 309 -4.99 18.62 -3.98
N THR A 310 -6.21 19.16 -3.90
CA THR A 310 -6.59 20.12 -2.86
C THR A 310 -6.52 19.55 -1.44
N GLU A 311 -6.79 18.25 -1.28
CA GLU A 311 -6.74 17.59 0.03
C GLU A 311 -5.34 17.60 0.68
N ALA A 312 -4.27 17.73 -0.12
CA ALA A 312 -2.90 17.75 0.36
C ALA A 312 -2.28 19.15 0.43
N LEU A 313 -3.06 20.18 0.10
CA LEU A 313 -2.62 21.56 0.24
C LEU A 313 -2.92 22.07 1.65
N PRO A 314 -2.05 22.93 2.22
CA PRO A 314 -2.39 23.61 3.45
C PRO A 314 -3.70 24.40 3.24
N PRO A 315 -4.62 24.40 4.23
CA PRO A 315 -5.77 25.27 4.17
C PRO A 315 -5.28 26.69 3.94
N GLU A 316 -5.92 27.44 3.03
CA GLU A 316 -5.59 28.84 2.80
C GLU A 316 -5.53 29.53 4.17
N LEU A 317 -4.33 29.90 4.61
CA LEU A 317 -4.18 30.83 5.70
C LEU A 317 -4.92 32.07 5.22
N GLU A 318 -6.07 32.37 5.84
CA GLU A 318 -6.73 33.67 5.65
C GLU A 318 -5.63 34.71 5.81
N ALA A 319 -5.18 35.28 4.68
CA ALA A 319 -4.23 36.36 4.72
C ALA A 319 -4.88 37.43 5.60
N PRO A 320 -4.20 37.95 6.64
CA PRO A 320 -4.78 39.02 7.42
C PRO A 320 -5.16 40.11 6.43
N LEU A 321 -6.46 40.48 6.43
CA LEU A 321 -6.96 41.63 5.70
C LEU A 321 -6.11 42.82 6.12
N ILE A 322 -5.09 43.15 5.34
CA ILE A 322 -4.46 44.45 5.40
C ILE A 322 -5.51 45.38 4.81
N THR A 323 -6.37 45.88 5.69
CA THR A 323 -7.16 47.07 5.41
C THR A 323 -6.17 48.21 5.21
N GLU A 324 -5.88 48.54 3.95
CA GLU A 324 -5.32 49.83 3.62
C GLU A 324 -6.31 50.92 4.05
N SER A 325 -5.76 51.95 4.71
CA SER A 325 -6.29 53.29 4.94
C SER A 325 -6.94 53.61 6.31
N GLU A 326 -6.08 53.86 7.31
CA GLU A 326 -6.14 55.14 8.02
C GLU A 326 -4.76 55.79 7.97
N GLN A 327 -4.58 56.58 6.90
CA GLN A 327 -3.48 57.53 6.80
C GLN A 327 -3.64 58.59 7.90
N TRP A 328 -2.58 58.77 8.69
CA TRP A 328 -2.05 60.06 9.12
C TRP A 328 -3.08 61.11 9.58
N LYS A 329 -3.48 61.04 10.84
CA LYS A 329 -3.74 62.24 11.65
C LYS A 329 -2.90 62.15 12.92
N ASP A 330 -2.28 63.27 13.24
CA ASP A 330 -1.55 63.56 14.48
C ASP A 330 -0.05 63.21 14.47
N VAL A 331 0.72 63.87 13.59
CA VAL A 331 1.92 64.65 14.01
C VAL A 331 2.09 65.85 13.06
N ILE A 332 1.36 66.94 13.34
CA ILE A 332 1.86 68.29 13.09
C ILE A 332 2.04 68.89 14.47
N ASP A 333 3.29 68.93 14.94
CA ASP A 333 3.75 69.95 15.88
C ASP A 333 5.14 70.38 15.43
N PHE A 334 5.17 71.54 14.77
CA PHE A 334 6.34 72.40 14.63
C PHE A 334 6.02 73.67 15.42
N VAL A 335 6.57 73.79 16.63
CA VAL A 335 7.34 74.95 17.14
C VAL A 335 8.34 74.45 18.17
#